data_AF-A0A8C4TFB9-F1
#
_entry.id   AF-A0A8C4TFB9-F1
#
_cell.length_a   1.000
_cell.length_b   1.000
_cell.length_c   1.000
_cell.angle_alpha   90.00
_cell.angle_beta   90.00
_cell.angle_gamma   90.00
#
_symmetry.space_group_name_H-M   'P 1'
#
loop_
_entity.id
_entity.type
_entity.pdbx_description
1 polymer ?
#
loop_
_entity_poly.entity_id
_entity_poly.type
_entity_poly.pdbx_seq_one_letter_code
_entity_poly.pdbx_strand_id
1 'polypeptide(L)'
;YPREELLKTPVTVSRGLTCLISKHDQVNDLYTKILLAYVFSLANDQKMRHSLHSSLDQLAMKKEDVLYWTRHESESERDRSAEVEMTSYMLLSLVSGAHVSGTDLGYASKIVKWLIQQQNSHGGFSSTQDTVVALQALSSYSALIYIKDSTASGSVSVISAQETSIKFHLDQDNRLLYQEERLEQVPGEYIVEAEGNEINLLFFIFLTLKNGQMLLQVTVFLLLMQHGRRTNLFQIRVHKPCSEIQSSYPVLCVIYFVL
;
A
#
# COMPACT_ATOMS: atom_id res chain seq x y z
N TYR A 1 23.67 1.28 -28.32
CA TYR A 1 23.01 0.46 -29.36
C TYR A 1 21.50 0.59 -29.18
N PRO A 2 20.78 1.35 -30.03
CA PRO A 2 19.34 1.46 -29.90
C PRO A 2 18.73 0.20 -30.53
N ARG A 3 17.97 -0.57 -29.73
CA ARG A 3 17.22 -1.72 -30.22
C ARG A 3 15.75 -1.32 -30.32
N GLU A 4 15.40 -0.68 -31.44
CA GLU A 4 14.04 -0.71 -31.96
C GLU A 4 13.75 -2.16 -32.42
N GLU A 5 13.40 -3.02 -31.48
CA GLU A 5 12.63 -4.22 -31.79
C GLU A 5 11.17 -3.91 -31.44
N LEU A 6 10.46 -3.36 -32.42
CA LEU A 6 9.01 -3.46 -32.51
C LEU A 6 8.63 -4.94 -32.44
N LEU A 7 8.40 -5.45 -31.21
CA LEU A 7 7.76 -6.74 -31.02
C LEU A 7 6.40 -6.67 -31.70
N LYS A 8 6.28 -7.29 -32.88
CA LYS A 8 4.98 -7.57 -33.47
C LYS A 8 4.19 -8.35 -32.44
N THR A 9 3.11 -7.76 -31.93
CA THR A 9 2.20 -8.43 -31.00
C THR A 9 1.81 -9.76 -31.62
N PRO A 10 2.03 -10.91 -30.94
CA PRO A 10 1.74 -12.21 -31.52
C PRO A 10 0.30 -12.27 -32.04
N VAL A 11 0.06 -12.92 -33.18
CA VAL A 11 -1.28 -12.98 -33.81
C VAL A 11 -2.34 -13.48 -32.82
N THR A 12 -1.98 -14.39 -31.92
CA THR A 12 -2.84 -14.87 -30.83
C THR A 12 -3.24 -13.75 -29.85
N VAL A 13 -2.29 -12.91 -29.44
CA VAL A 13 -2.53 -11.75 -28.56
C VAL A 13 -3.40 -10.72 -29.27
N SER A 14 -3.11 -10.44 -30.55
CA SER A 14 -3.89 -9.51 -31.36
C SER A 14 -5.35 -9.96 -31.51
N ARG A 15 -5.58 -11.24 -31.86
CA ARG A 15 -6.94 -11.80 -31.96
C ARG A 15 -7.68 -11.80 -30.62
N GLY A 16 -6.97 -12.11 -29.52
CA GLY A 16 -7.52 -12.03 -28.17
C GLY A 16 -7.98 -10.61 -27.81
N LEU A 17 -7.11 -9.62 -28.03
CA LEU A 17 -7.44 -8.20 -27.78
C LEU A 17 -8.61 -7.73 -28.64
N THR A 18 -8.68 -8.09 -29.92
CA THR A 18 -9.84 -7.75 -30.77
C THR A 18 -11.15 -8.32 -30.21
N CYS A 19 -11.14 -9.55 -29.71
CA CYS A 19 -12.31 -10.15 -29.07
C CYS A 19 -12.73 -9.35 -27.83
N LEU A 20 -11.77 -9.02 -26.94
CA LEU A 20 -12.02 -8.27 -25.71
C LEU A 20 -12.55 -6.85 -26.01
N ILE A 21 -11.96 -6.15 -26.98
CA ILE A 21 -12.44 -4.82 -27.43
C ILE A 21 -13.87 -4.92 -27.97
N SER A 22 -14.20 -5.95 -28.75
CA SER A 22 -15.56 -6.10 -29.30
C SER A 22 -16.63 -6.41 -28.25
N LYS A 23 -16.23 -6.88 -27.07
CA LYS A 23 -17.14 -7.38 -26.03
C LYS A 23 -17.13 -6.57 -24.74
N HIS A 24 -16.20 -5.64 -24.56
CA HIS A 24 -16.06 -4.89 -23.30
C HIS A 24 -17.35 -4.18 -22.85
N ASP A 25 -18.11 -3.58 -23.78
CA ASP A 25 -19.39 -2.91 -23.49
C ASP A 25 -20.47 -3.85 -22.94
N GLN A 26 -20.31 -5.17 -23.14
CA GLN A 26 -21.27 -6.18 -22.69
C GLN A 26 -20.93 -6.74 -21.30
N VAL A 27 -19.81 -6.29 -20.70
CA VAL A 27 -19.31 -6.79 -19.42
C VAL A 27 -19.75 -5.86 -18.29
N ASN A 28 -20.65 -6.36 -17.43
CA ASN A 28 -21.09 -5.65 -16.21
C ASN A 28 -20.42 -6.16 -14.93
N ASP A 29 -19.73 -7.29 -14.96
CA ASP A 29 -19.04 -7.85 -13.80
C ASP A 29 -17.78 -7.04 -13.44
N LEU A 30 -17.68 -6.62 -12.18
CA LEU A 30 -16.62 -5.73 -11.68
C LEU A 30 -15.23 -6.36 -11.82
N TYR A 31 -15.09 -7.63 -11.44
CA TYR A 31 -13.82 -8.36 -11.55
C TYR A 31 -13.32 -8.41 -12.99
N THR A 32 -14.22 -8.72 -13.93
CA THR A 32 -13.89 -8.76 -15.35
C THR A 32 -13.48 -7.38 -15.87
N LYS A 33 -14.15 -6.29 -15.45
CA LYS A 33 -13.73 -4.92 -15.79
C LYS A 33 -12.32 -4.59 -15.31
N ILE A 34 -11.96 -5.01 -14.09
CA ILE A 34 -10.61 -4.83 -13.54
C ILE A 34 -9.57 -5.62 -14.35
N LEU A 35 -9.86 -6.88 -14.68
CA LEU A 35 -8.97 -7.68 -15.52
C LEU A 35 -8.77 -7.04 -16.90
N LEU A 36 -9.84 -6.53 -17.51
CA LEU A 36 -9.75 -5.79 -18.77
C LEU A 36 -8.85 -4.56 -18.62
N ALA A 37 -8.98 -3.80 -17.53
CA ALA A 37 -8.13 -2.63 -17.29
C ALA A 37 -6.64 -3.03 -17.22
N TYR A 38 -6.33 -4.15 -16.58
CA TYR A 38 -4.96 -4.68 -16.55
C TYR A 38 -4.48 -5.14 -17.93
N VAL A 39 -5.29 -5.89 -18.68
CA VAL A 39 -4.97 -6.35 -20.03
C VAL A 39 -4.68 -5.18 -20.98
N PHE A 40 -5.54 -4.16 -20.98
CA PHE A 40 -5.34 -2.98 -21.83
C PHE A 40 -4.16 -2.11 -21.40
N SER A 41 -3.84 -2.10 -20.11
CA SER A 41 -2.63 -1.50 -19.58
C SER A 41 -1.36 -2.19 -20.10
N LEU A 42 -1.35 -3.53 -20.10
CA LEU A 42 -0.25 -4.32 -20.69
C LEU A 42 -0.16 -4.17 -22.20
N ALA A 43 -1.30 -4.05 -22.90
CA ALA A 43 -1.35 -3.83 -24.34
C ALA A 43 -0.98 -2.39 -24.75
N ASN A 44 -0.73 -1.50 -23.79
CA ASN A 44 -0.47 -0.08 -23.99
C ASN A 44 -1.61 0.65 -24.74
N ASP A 45 -2.84 0.17 -24.62
CA ASP A 45 -4.03 0.84 -25.15
C ASP A 45 -4.50 1.90 -24.15
N GLN A 46 -3.94 3.10 -24.30
CA GLN A 46 -4.21 4.21 -23.39
C GLN A 46 -5.67 4.65 -23.41
N LYS A 47 -6.37 4.53 -24.55
CA LYS A 47 -7.78 4.96 -24.63
C LYS A 47 -8.66 4.04 -23.80
N MET A 48 -8.52 2.73 -23.98
CA MET A 48 -9.27 1.73 -23.24
C MET A 48 -8.91 1.74 -21.75
N ARG A 49 -7.62 1.85 -21.44
CA ARG A 49 -7.12 1.99 -20.06
C ARG A 49 -7.80 3.14 -19.33
N HIS A 50 -7.74 4.37 -19.87
CA HIS A 50 -8.32 5.53 -19.20
C HIS A 50 -9.84 5.41 -19.03
N SER A 51 -10.54 4.87 -20.05
CA SER A 51 -11.99 4.66 -19.96
C SER A 51 -12.36 3.68 -18.85
N LEU A 52 -11.66 2.55 -18.75
CA LEU A 52 -11.90 1.55 -17.71
C LEU A 52 -11.49 2.06 -16.33
N HIS A 53 -10.35 2.74 -16.19
CA HIS A 53 -9.93 3.35 -14.93
C HIS A 53 -10.94 4.39 -14.43
N SER A 54 -11.44 5.25 -15.31
CA SER A 54 -12.49 6.22 -14.95
C SER A 54 -13.77 5.53 -14.49
N SER A 55 -14.18 4.44 -15.14
CA SER A 55 -15.36 3.67 -14.71
C SER A 55 -15.12 2.94 -13.38
N LEU A 56 -13.92 2.41 -13.16
CA LEU A 56 -13.56 1.65 -11.96
C LEU A 56 -13.38 2.55 -10.74
N ASP A 57 -12.90 3.79 -10.91
CA ASP A 57 -12.80 4.77 -9.81
C ASP A 57 -14.17 5.12 -9.21
N GLN A 58 -15.23 5.11 -10.02
CA GLN A 58 -16.61 5.32 -9.55
C GLN A 58 -17.15 4.13 -8.73
N LEU A 59 -16.55 2.95 -8.90
CA LEU A 59 -16.94 1.71 -8.21
C LEU A 59 -15.98 1.39 -7.04
N ALA A 60 -14.98 2.23 -6.79
CA ALA A 60 -14.01 2.03 -5.73
C ALA A 60 -14.65 2.31 -4.36
N MET A 61 -14.37 1.45 -3.39
CA MET A 61 -14.65 1.74 -1.99
C MET A 61 -13.61 2.73 -1.49
N LYS A 62 -14.09 3.91 -1.09
CA LYS A 62 -13.26 5.01 -0.58
C LYS A 62 -13.57 5.17 0.91
N LYS A 63 -12.76 4.55 1.77
CA LYS A 63 -12.88 4.67 3.23
C LYS A 63 -11.60 5.27 3.77
N GLU A 64 -11.71 6.37 4.51
CA GLU A 64 -10.55 7.09 5.04
C GLU A 64 -9.54 7.43 3.94
N ASP A 65 -8.35 6.82 3.97
CA ASP A 65 -7.28 6.97 2.98
C ASP A 65 -6.90 5.66 2.25
N VAL A 66 -7.83 4.71 2.20
CA VAL A 66 -7.68 3.46 1.46
C VAL A 66 -8.64 3.35 0.28
N LEU A 67 -8.19 2.66 -0.76
CA LEU A 67 -8.96 2.34 -1.96
C LEU A 67 -8.95 0.83 -2.23
N TYR A 68 -10.13 0.24 -2.44
CA TYR A 68 -10.26 -1.18 -2.77
C TYR A 68 -11.56 -1.46 -3.53
N TRP A 69 -11.67 -2.66 -4.09
CA TRP A 69 -12.85 -3.09 -4.86
C TRP A 69 -13.43 -4.37 -4.27
N THR A 70 -14.75 -4.38 -4.09
CA THR A 70 -15.51 -5.52 -3.57
C THR A 70 -16.77 -5.79 -4.40
N ARG A 71 -17.19 -7.07 -4.43
CA ARG A 71 -18.45 -7.53 -5.04
C ARG A 71 -19.62 -7.53 -4.06
N HIS A 72 -19.38 -7.65 -2.76
CA HIS A 72 -20.39 -7.80 -1.72
C HIS A 72 -19.92 -7.20 -0.38
N GLU A 73 -20.82 -6.67 0.44
CA GLU A 73 -20.50 -6.24 1.82
C GLU A 73 -20.32 -7.43 2.80
N SER A 74 -20.27 -8.67 2.32
CA SER A 74 -20.13 -9.85 3.17
C SER A 74 -18.70 -10.10 3.60
N GLU A 75 -18.48 -10.28 4.91
CA GLU A 75 -17.14 -10.47 5.50
C GLU A 75 -16.62 -11.92 5.41
N SER A 76 -17.06 -12.73 4.44
CA SER A 76 -16.58 -14.13 4.37
C SER A 76 -15.13 -14.19 3.87
N GLU A 77 -14.37 -15.20 4.33
CA GLU A 77 -12.96 -15.37 3.91
C GLU A 77 -12.81 -15.57 2.39
N ARG A 78 -13.81 -16.15 1.72
CA ARG A 78 -13.80 -16.27 0.25
C ARG A 78 -14.00 -14.94 -0.43
N ASP A 79 -14.84 -14.07 0.14
CA ASP A 79 -15.08 -12.73 -0.39
C ASP A 79 -13.83 -11.86 -0.21
N ARG A 80 -13.19 -11.93 0.96
CA ARG A 80 -11.89 -11.27 1.23
C ARG A 80 -10.81 -11.67 0.24
N SER A 81 -10.72 -12.96 -0.10
CA SER A 81 -9.74 -13.43 -1.08
C SER A 81 -10.00 -12.85 -2.49
N ALA A 82 -11.26 -12.80 -2.92
CA ALA A 82 -11.63 -12.20 -4.20
C ALA A 82 -11.38 -10.69 -4.24
N GLU A 83 -11.63 -9.98 -3.13
CA GLU A 83 -11.35 -8.55 -2.98
C GLU A 83 -9.86 -8.25 -3.09
N VAL A 84 -9.01 -9.05 -2.42
CA VAL A 84 -7.55 -8.93 -2.52
C VAL A 84 -7.10 -9.13 -3.95
N GLU A 85 -7.58 -10.18 -4.63
CA GLU A 85 -7.21 -10.44 -6.02
C GLU A 85 -7.63 -9.30 -6.95
N MET A 86 -8.89 -8.86 -6.87
CA MET A 86 -9.41 -7.74 -7.67
C MET A 86 -8.62 -6.47 -7.44
N THR A 87 -8.43 -6.10 -6.17
CA THR A 87 -7.73 -4.88 -5.80
C THR A 87 -6.25 -4.93 -6.23
N SER A 88 -5.63 -6.11 -6.20
CA SER A 88 -4.27 -6.33 -6.71
C SER A 88 -4.17 -6.19 -8.22
N TYR A 89 -5.12 -6.71 -9.00
CA TYR A 89 -5.16 -6.47 -10.44
C TYR A 89 -5.41 -5.01 -10.79
N MET A 90 -6.21 -4.31 -10.00
CA MET A 90 -6.40 -2.87 -10.19
C MET A 90 -5.09 -2.11 -9.95
N LEU A 91 -4.34 -2.44 -8.89
CA LEU A 91 -2.99 -1.91 -8.67
C LEU A 91 -2.05 -2.23 -9.84
N LEU A 92 -2.00 -3.49 -10.30
CA LEU A 92 -1.21 -3.90 -11.45
C LEU A 92 -1.58 -3.09 -12.71
N SER A 93 -2.86 -2.81 -12.93
CA SER A 93 -3.28 -2.00 -14.06
C SER A 93 -2.75 -0.57 -14.00
N LEU A 94 -2.61 0.02 -12.81
CA LEU A 94 -2.08 1.37 -12.64
C LEU A 94 -0.56 1.40 -12.85
N VAL A 95 0.16 0.41 -12.31
CA VAL A 95 1.63 0.37 -12.33
C VAL A 95 2.22 -0.30 -13.58
N SER A 96 1.40 -0.96 -14.39
CA SER A 96 1.85 -1.58 -15.64
C SER A 96 1.57 -0.64 -16.80
N GLY A 97 2.56 -0.29 -17.61
CA GLY A 97 2.39 0.57 -18.78
C GLY A 97 3.66 1.37 -19.10
N ALA A 98 3.69 2.00 -20.28
CA ALA A 98 4.88 2.72 -20.73
C ALA A 98 5.15 4.02 -19.94
N HIS A 99 4.11 4.63 -19.35
CA HIS A 99 4.21 5.87 -18.59
C HIS A 99 3.32 5.78 -17.35
N VAL A 100 3.91 5.87 -16.15
CA VAL A 100 3.21 5.96 -14.87
C VAL A 100 3.51 7.32 -14.27
N SER A 101 2.49 8.15 -14.06
CA SER A 101 2.65 9.51 -13.55
C SER A 101 2.76 9.53 -12.02
N GLY A 102 3.30 10.62 -11.44
CA GLY A 102 3.33 10.79 -9.98
C GLY A 102 1.93 10.82 -9.36
N THR A 103 0.92 11.30 -10.10
CA THR A 103 -0.49 11.24 -9.70
C THR A 103 -1.02 9.81 -9.67
N ASP A 104 -0.64 8.97 -10.64
CA ASP A 104 -1.00 7.54 -10.64
C ASP A 104 -0.36 6.81 -9.45
N LEU A 105 0.90 7.14 -9.13
CA LEU A 105 1.59 6.55 -7.97
C LEU A 105 0.94 6.96 -6.64
N GLY A 106 0.47 8.20 -6.52
CA GLY A 106 -0.27 8.68 -5.35
C GLY A 106 -1.68 8.09 -5.22
N TYR A 107 -2.33 7.74 -6.34
CA TYR A 107 -3.60 6.99 -6.30
C TYR A 107 -3.35 5.52 -5.93
N ALA A 108 -2.34 4.90 -6.55
CA ALA A 108 -1.94 3.52 -6.30
C ALA A 108 -1.44 3.29 -4.86
N SER A 109 -0.85 4.29 -4.20
CA SER A 109 -0.45 4.17 -2.79
C SER A 109 -1.64 3.87 -1.88
N LYS A 110 -2.82 4.46 -2.13
CA LYS A 110 -4.05 4.17 -1.37
C LYS A 110 -4.52 2.72 -1.50
N ILE A 111 -4.23 2.11 -2.64
CA ILE A 111 -4.52 0.69 -2.89
C ILE A 111 -3.51 -0.19 -2.15
N VAL A 112 -2.23 0.17 -2.20
CA VAL A 112 -1.17 -0.54 -1.47
C VAL A 112 -1.43 -0.51 0.03
N LYS A 113 -1.84 0.64 0.59
CA LYS A 113 -2.22 0.80 1.99
C LYS A 113 -3.27 -0.24 2.40
N TRP A 114 -4.31 -0.43 1.58
CA TRP A 114 -5.33 -1.44 1.84
C TRP A 114 -4.80 -2.87 1.76
N LEU A 115 -4.00 -3.19 0.73
CA LEU A 115 -3.46 -4.54 0.52
C LEU A 115 -2.56 -4.98 1.67
N ILE A 116 -1.72 -4.08 2.20
CA ILE A 116 -0.86 -4.39 3.35
C ILE A 116 -1.71 -4.74 4.59
N GLN A 117 -2.87 -4.08 4.78
CA GLN A 117 -3.79 -4.38 5.87
C GLN A 117 -4.44 -5.77 5.76
N GLN A 118 -4.47 -6.38 4.57
CA GLN A 118 -5.02 -7.71 4.36
C GLN A 118 -3.96 -8.83 4.58
N GLN A 119 -2.70 -8.49 4.81
CA GLN A 119 -1.67 -9.49 5.09
C GLN A 119 -1.89 -10.15 6.46
N ASN A 120 -1.72 -11.48 6.51
CA ASN A 120 -1.70 -12.23 7.74
C ASN A 120 -0.33 -12.10 8.46
N SER A 121 -0.23 -12.65 9.67
CA SER A 121 0.98 -12.57 10.51
C SER A 121 2.24 -13.22 9.90
N HIS A 122 2.10 -13.98 8.81
CA HIS A 122 3.21 -14.62 8.08
C HIS A 122 3.53 -13.91 6.75
N GLY A 123 2.89 -12.76 6.47
CA GLY A 123 3.10 -11.98 5.24
C GLY A 123 2.35 -12.51 4.01
N GLY A 124 1.49 -13.52 4.17
CA GLY A 124 0.64 -14.07 3.11
C GLY A 124 -0.80 -13.52 3.16
N PHE A 125 -1.65 -13.98 2.24
CA PHE A 125 -3.08 -13.63 2.17
C PHE A 125 -3.95 -14.88 2.40
N SER A 126 -5.27 -14.77 2.20
CA SER A 126 -6.25 -15.83 2.55
C SER A 126 -6.15 -17.05 1.62
N SER A 127 -5.75 -16.89 0.37
CA SER A 127 -5.56 -17.98 -0.60
C SER A 127 -4.19 -17.97 -1.28
N THR A 128 -3.95 -18.92 -2.19
CA THR A 128 -2.69 -18.95 -2.96
C THR A 128 -2.72 -17.92 -4.09
N GLN A 129 -3.87 -17.80 -4.76
CA GLN A 129 -4.03 -16.95 -5.94
C GLN A 129 -3.94 -15.47 -5.56
N ASP A 130 -4.63 -15.06 -4.49
CA ASP A 130 -4.58 -13.69 -4.00
C ASP A 130 -3.17 -13.32 -3.51
N THR A 131 -2.46 -14.25 -2.87
CA THR A 131 -1.08 -14.05 -2.41
C THR A 131 -0.14 -13.80 -3.58
N VAL A 132 -0.21 -14.62 -4.64
CA VAL A 132 0.65 -14.45 -5.82
C VAL A 132 0.43 -13.09 -6.48
N VAL A 133 -0.84 -12.74 -6.75
CA VAL A 133 -1.17 -11.50 -7.46
C VAL A 133 -0.89 -10.27 -6.58
N ALA A 134 -1.19 -10.32 -5.29
CA ALA A 134 -0.91 -9.22 -4.36
C ALA A 134 0.58 -8.97 -4.21
N LEU A 135 1.40 -10.01 -4.01
CA LEU A 135 2.84 -9.86 -3.93
C LEU A 135 3.43 -9.33 -5.24
N GLN A 136 2.92 -9.78 -6.39
CA GLN A 136 3.31 -9.24 -7.69
C GLN A 136 2.98 -7.75 -7.82
N ALA A 137 1.77 -7.35 -7.42
CA ALA A 137 1.30 -5.97 -7.48
C ALA A 137 2.12 -5.04 -6.57
N LEU A 138 2.31 -5.45 -5.31
CA LEU A 138 3.12 -4.74 -4.33
C LEU A 138 4.58 -4.60 -4.77
N SER A 139 5.17 -5.67 -5.31
CA SER A 139 6.55 -5.66 -5.82
C SER A 139 6.69 -4.76 -7.05
N SER A 140 5.72 -4.79 -7.98
CA SER A 140 5.73 -3.95 -9.18
C SER A 140 5.61 -2.47 -8.83
N TYR A 141 4.73 -2.15 -7.88
CA TYR A 141 4.61 -0.81 -7.33
C TYR A 141 5.91 -0.35 -6.65
N SER A 142 6.47 -1.20 -5.77
CA SER A 142 7.72 -0.94 -5.06
C SER A 142 8.89 -0.65 -6.02
N ALA A 143 8.97 -1.38 -7.13
CA ALA A 143 10.00 -1.17 -8.14
C ALA A 143 9.92 0.20 -8.83
N LEU A 144 8.72 0.78 -8.98
CA LEU A 144 8.53 2.10 -9.59
C LEU A 144 8.87 3.24 -8.63
N ILE A 145 8.60 3.06 -7.34
CA ILE A 145 8.95 4.05 -6.31
C ILE A 145 10.36 3.84 -5.75
N TYR A 146 11.07 2.81 -6.23
CA TYR A 146 12.42 2.51 -5.80
C TYR A 146 13.37 3.65 -6.18
N ILE A 147 13.95 4.26 -5.16
CA ILE A 147 14.95 5.31 -5.32
C ILE A 147 16.33 4.66 -5.31
N LYS A 148 17.05 4.79 -6.43
CA LYS A 148 18.45 4.32 -6.55
C LYS A 148 19.45 5.31 -5.95
N ASP A 149 19.01 6.52 -5.58
CA ASP A 149 19.90 7.57 -5.08
C ASP A 149 20.40 7.29 -3.66
N SER A 150 21.72 7.24 -3.51
CA SER A 150 22.45 6.97 -2.26
C SER A 150 22.45 8.14 -1.27
N THR A 151 21.97 9.31 -1.69
CA THR A 151 21.83 10.51 -0.83
C THR A 151 20.52 10.54 -0.04
N ALA A 152 19.57 9.68 -0.41
CA ALA A 152 18.23 9.67 0.13
C ALA A 152 18.27 9.24 1.62
N SER A 153 17.79 10.10 2.51
CA SER A 153 17.68 9.81 3.95
C SER A 153 16.44 10.45 4.57
N GLY A 154 15.95 9.86 5.64
CA GLY A 154 14.79 10.32 6.40
C GLY A 154 14.86 9.93 7.87
N SER A 155 13.97 10.50 8.66
CA SER A 155 13.79 10.08 10.04
C SER A 155 12.36 10.29 10.51
N VAL A 156 11.93 9.44 11.43
CA VAL A 156 10.66 9.55 12.13
C VAL A 156 10.97 9.81 13.59
N SER A 157 10.40 10.88 14.15
CA SER A 157 10.54 11.25 15.56
C SER A 157 9.20 11.07 16.26
N VAL A 158 9.20 10.38 17.40
CA VAL A 158 8.04 10.25 18.29
C VAL A 158 8.34 10.99 19.57
N ILE A 159 7.63 12.08 19.80
CA ILE A 159 7.90 13.09 20.82
C ILE A 159 6.81 12.99 21.89
N SER A 160 7.17 12.76 23.14
CA SER A 160 6.22 12.78 24.26
C SER A 160 5.88 14.22 24.67
N ALA A 161 4.77 14.38 25.41
CA ALA A 161 4.41 15.67 26.02
C ALA A 161 5.49 16.25 26.97
N GLN A 162 6.48 15.45 27.38
CA GLN A 162 7.58 15.86 28.27
C GLN A 162 8.88 16.09 27.49
N GLU A 163 8.78 16.26 26.18
CA GLU A 163 9.89 16.53 25.25
C GLU A 163 10.95 15.42 25.16
N THR A 164 10.66 14.22 25.69
CA THR A 164 11.46 13.03 25.36
C THR A 164 11.12 12.57 23.95
N SER A 165 12.12 12.22 23.15
CA SER A 165 11.91 11.81 21.76
C SER A 165 12.64 10.53 21.42
N ILE A 166 11.96 9.66 20.69
CA ILE A 166 12.52 8.48 20.04
C ILE A 166 12.68 8.83 18.57
N LYS A 167 13.88 8.65 18.01
CA LYS A 167 14.18 8.96 16.62
C LYS A 167 14.61 7.71 15.87
N PHE A 168 13.89 7.38 14.81
CA PHE A 168 14.20 6.30 13.88
C PHE A 168 14.86 6.89 12.64
N HIS A 169 16.06 6.42 12.31
CA HIS A 169 16.79 6.86 11.12
C HIS A 169 16.58 5.88 9.98
N LEU A 170 16.43 6.44 8.78
CA LEU A 170 16.13 5.70 7.56
C LEU A 170 17.05 6.18 6.43
N ASP A 171 17.78 5.24 5.85
CA ASP A 171 18.72 5.39 4.75
C ASP A 171 18.66 4.14 3.87
N GLN A 172 19.51 4.06 2.85
CA GLN A 172 19.52 2.90 1.95
C GLN A 172 19.84 1.57 2.64
N ASP A 173 20.61 1.59 3.72
CA ASP A 173 21.13 0.39 4.39
C ASP A 173 20.09 -0.18 5.37
N ASN A 174 19.29 0.68 6.00
CA ASN A 174 18.30 0.28 7.00
C ASN A 174 16.82 0.44 6.55
N ARG A 175 16.54 0.84 5.30
CA ARG A 175 15.16 0.99 4.77
C ARG A 175 14.29 -0.27 4.82
N LEU A 176 14.89 -1.46 4.90
CA LEU A 176 14.19 -2.74 5.05
C LEU A 176 14.30 -3.30 6.46
N LEU A 177 15.05 -2.62 7.34
CA LEU A 177 15.27 -3.06 8.70
C LEU A 177 14.05 -2.66 9.54
N TYR A 178 13.46 -3.65 10.18
CA TYR A 178 12.48 -3.43 11.22
C TYR A 178 13.10 -2.72 12.42
N GLN A 179 12.48 -1.64 12.89
CA GLN A 179 12.91 -0.88 14.07
C GLN A 179 11.77 -0.82 15.10
N GLU A 180 12.09 -1.06 16.37
CA GLU A 180 11.14 -1.07 17.49
C GLU A 180 11.83 -0.44 18.70
N GLU A 181 11.12 0.45 19.39
CA GLU A 181 11.60 1.10 20.61
C GLU A 181 10.53 1.11 21.69
N ARG A 182 10.96 1.13 22.94
CA ARG A 182 10.05 1.13 24.08
C ARG A 182 9.55 2.54 24.37
N LEU A 183 8.24 2.69 24.58
CA LEU A 183 7.69 3.92 25.13
C LEU A 183 7.96 3.97 26.64
N GLU A 184 8.70 4.99 27.07
CA GLU A 184 9.06 5.15 28.49
C GLU A 184 7.86 5.53 29.36
N GLN A 185 6.85 6.20 28.80
CA GLN A 185 5.76 6.81 29.57
C GLN A 185 4.36 6.43 29.08
N VAL A 186 3.72 5.48 29.76
CA VAL A 186 2.36 5.08 29.44
C VAL A 186 1.52 5.09 30.73
N PRO A 187 0.37 5.79 30.78
CA PRO A 187 -0.31 6.52 29.69
C PRO A 187 0.36 7.86 29.33
N GLY A 188 0.10 8.37 28.11
CA GLY A 188 0.70 9.62 27.63
C GLY A 188 0.25 10.04 26.23
N GLU A 189 0.49 11.32 25.90
CA GLU A 189 0.32 11.86 24.55
C GLU A 189 1.66 11.98 23.85
N TYR A 190 1.67 11.60 22.58
CA TYR A 190 2.84 11.58 21.72
C TYR A 190 2.54 12.25 20.38
N ILE A 191 3.49 12.98 19.83
CA ILE A 191 3.44 13.57 18.50
C ILE A 191 4.40 12.78 17.61
N VAL A 192 3.95 12.39 16.42
CA VAL A 192 4.81 11.76 15.42
C VAL A 192 5.12 12.79 14.33
N GLU A 193 6.40 12.99 14.09
CA GLU A 193 6.92 13.85 13.03
C GLU A 193 7.80 13.02 12.08
N ALA A 194 7.75 13.32 10.78
CA ALA A 194 8.73 12.80 9.83
C ALA A 194 9.41 13.93 9.07
N GLU A 195 10.68 13.69 8.77
CA GLU A 195 11.52 14.53 7.93
C GLU A 195 12.32 13.66 6.97
N GLY A 196 12.59 14.15 5.76
CA GLY A 196 13.40 13.41 4.80
C GLY A 196 13.70 14.25 3.58
N ASN A 197 14.81 13.91 2.91
CA ASN A 197 15.23 14.53 1.67
C ASN A 197 15.21 13.48 0.55
N GLU A 198 14.56 13.84 -0.56
CA GLU A 198 14.40 12.97 -1.75
C GLU A 198 13.80 11.59 -1.45
N ILE A 199 13.19 11.42 -0.28
CA ILE A 199 12.70 10.17 0.24
C ILE A 199 11.18 10.23 0.41
N ASN A 200 10.54 9.19 -0.13
CA ASN A 200 9.11 8.92 -0.08
C ASN A 200 8.86 7.77 0.90
N LEU A 201 8.72 8.06 2.20
CA LEU A 201 8.52 7.03 3.23
C LEU A 201 7.08 6.96 3.68
N LEU A 202 6.54 5.76 3.62
CA LEU A 202 5.41 5.34 4.40
C LEU A 202 5.98 4.57 5.57
N PHE A 203 5.59 4.99 6.75
CA PHE A 203 5.89 4.31 7.98
C PHE A 203 4.57 3.80 8.53
N PHE A 204 4.52 2.51 8.84
CA PHE A 204 3.47 1.98 9.67
C PHE A 204 3.98 2.00 11.10
N ILE A 205 3.28 2.74 11.95
CA ILE A 205 3.57 2.79 13.38
C ILE A 205 2.56 1.88 14.06
N PHE A 206 3.03 0.77 14.60
CA PHE A 206 2.23 -0.14 15.41
C PHE A 206 2.54 0.07 16.88
N LEU A 207 1.51 0.10 17.71
CA LEU A 207 1.64 -0.01 19.15
C LEU A 207 1.32 -1.43 19.54
N THR A 208 2.30 -2.15 20.10
CA THR A 208 2.09 -3.53 20.54
C THR A 208 2.38 -3.66 22.03
N LEU A 209 1.60 -4.50 22.71
CA LEU A 209 1.87 -4.88 24.09
C LEU A 209 2.62 -6.23 24.07
N LYS A 210 3.91 -6.24 24.40
CA LYS A 210 4.69 -7.47 24.59
C LYS A 210 5.20 -7.53 26.03
N ASN A 211 5.03 -8.68 26.70
CA ASN A 211 5.53 -8.93 28.07
C ASN A 211 5.16 -7.84 29.10
N GLY A 212 3.96 -7.24 28.98
CA GLY A 212 3.52 -6.16 29.86
C GLY A 212 4.17 -4.79 29.61
N GLN A 213 4.84 -4.62 28.46
CA GLN A 213 5.42 -3.35 28.01
C GLN A 213 4.78 -2.92 26.69
N MET A 214 4.40 -1.65 26.59
CA MET A 214 3.98 -1.04 25.32
C MET A 214 5.23 -0.71 24.51
N LEU A 215 5.34 -1.37 23.37
CA LEU A 215 6.40 -1.18 22.39
C LEU A 215 5.84 -0.41 21.21
N LEU A 216 6.55 0.64 20.83
CA LEU A 216 6.32 1.36 19.60
C LEU A 216 7.14 0.68 18.51
N GLN A 217 6.45 0.05 17.58
CA GLN A 217 7.04 -0.57 16.41
C GLN A 217 6.89 0.41 15.26
N VAL A 218 8.00 0.78 14.64
CA VAL A 218 7.96 1.57 13.41
C VAL A 218 8.42 0.63 12.30
N THR A 219 7.45 0.02 11.63
CA THR A 219 7.73 -0.74 10.42
C THR A 219 7.61 0.19 9.24
N VAL A 220 8.75 0.54 8.67
CA VAL A 220 8.81 1.41 7.51
C VAL A 220 8.59 0.56 6.27
N PHE A 221 7.51 0.85 5.55
CA PHE A 221 7.26 0.30 4.22
C PHE A 221 7.33 1.45 3.24
N LEU A 222 8.42 1.56 2.48
CA LEU A 222 8.68 2.61 1.50
C LEU A 222 7.42 3.02 0.71
N LEU A 223 6.92 4.26 0.86
CA LEU A 223 5.74 4.78 0.12
C LEU A 223 5.38 6.27 0.41
N LEU A 224 5.71 7.16 -0.52
CA LEU A 224 5.28 8.55 -0.76
C LEU A 224 5.05 9.54 0.42
N MET A 225 5.85 10.62 0.45
CA MET A 225 5.51 11.93 1.02
C MET A 225 5.90 13.03 0.03
N GLN A 226 4.98 13.94 -0.28
CA GLN A 226 5.30 15.07 -1.16
C GLN A 226 6.14 16.11 -0.42
N HIS A 227 7.39 16.26 -0.88
CA HIS A 227 8.28 17.40 -0.73
C HIS A 227 8.55 17.96 0.68
N GLY A 228 9.67 17.50 1.27
CA GLY A 228 10.68 18.36 1.91
C GLY A 228 10.28 19.27 3.08
N ARG A 229 9.13 19.06 3.72
CA ARG A 229 8.75 19.79 4.93
C ARG A 229 8.62 18.83 6.10
N ARG A 230 9.16 19.25 7.25
CA ARG A 230 8.84 18.67 8.55
C ARG A 230 7.33 18.71 8.70
N THR A 231 6.70 17.55 8.66
CA THR A 231 5.25 17.45 8.67
C THR A 231 4.87 16.81 9.99
N ASN A 232 4.03 17.50 10.76
CA ASN A 232 3.33 16.88 11.88
C ASN A 232 2.38 15.85 11.28
N LEU A 233 2.68 14.59 11.50
CA LEU A 233 1.95 13.52 10.86
C LEU A 233 0.64 13.29 11.62
N PHE A 234 0.72 13.14 12.95
CA PHE A 234 -0.43 12.96 13.83
C PHE A 234 -0.03 12.97 15.32
N GLN A 235 -1.05 12.95 16.20
CA GLN A 235 -0.91 12.83 17.66
C GLN A 235 -1.50 11.49 18.12
N ILE A 236 -0.74 10.72 18.90
CA ILE A 236 -1.12 9.46 19.52
C ILE A 236 -1.49 9.73 20.99
N ARG A 237 -2.63 9.23 21.46
CA ARG A 237 -3.00 9.25 22.89
C ARG A 237 -3.14 7.83 23.43
N VAL A 238 -2.26 7.44 24.35
CA VAL A 238 -2.30 6.12 25.01
C VAL A 238 -3.02 6.27 26.35
N HIS A 239 -4.22 5.71 26.46
CA HIS A 239 -5.17 5.99 27.55
C HIS A 239 -5.03 5.09 28.79
N LYS A 240 -4.32 3.96 28.73
CA LYS A 240 -4.24 3.00 29.85
C LYS A 240 -2.79 2.58 30.16
N PRO A 241 -2.40 2.50 31.45
CA PRO A 241 -1.13 1.89 31.86
C PRO A 241 -1.13 0.38 31.59
N CYS A 242 0.06 -0.17 31.30
CA CYS A 242 0.22 -1.59 30.94
C CYS A 242 -0.35 -2.56 31.99
N SER A 243 -0.37 -2.16 33.27
CA SER A 243 -0.86 -2.94 34.40
C SER A 243 -2.39 -3.18 34.39
N GLU A 244 -3.15 -2.40 33.63
CA GLU A 244 -4.62 -2.48 33.60
C GLU A 244 -5.17 -3.22 32.37
N ILE A 245 -4.30 -3.69 31.47
CA ILE A 245 -4.71 -4.48 30.30
C ILE A 245 -4.80 -5.96 30.72
N GLN A 246 -5.90 -6.33 31.38
CA GLN A 246 -6.25 -7.72 31.63
C GLN A 246 -6.83 -8.36 30.36
N SER A 247 -5.95 -8.91 29.50
CA SER A 247 -6.37 -9.73 28.36
C SER A 247 -5.39 -10.88 28.19
N SER A 248 -5.89 -12.11 28.17
CA SER A 248 -5.14 -13.35 27.84
C SER A 248 -4.80 -13.47 26.35
N TYR A 249 -5.00 -12.40 25.57
CA TYR A 249 -4.63 -12.29 24.16
C TYR A 249 -3.88 -10.98 23.96
N PRO A 250 -2.86 -10.92 23.07
CA PRO A 250 -2.21 -9.67 22.73
C PRO A 250 -3.29 -8.69 22.26
N VAL A 251 -3.48 -7.61 23.01
CA VAL A 251 -4.35 -6.51 22.58
C VAL A 251 -3.61 -5.84 21.44
N LEU A 252 -3.92 -6.30 20.23
CA LEU A 252 -3.47 -5.70 18.99
C LEU A 252 -4.25 -4.39 18.84
N CYS A 253 -3.78 -3.32 19.47
CA CYS A 253 -4.24 -1.97 19.15
C CYS A 253 -3.56 -1.57 17.84
N VAL A 254 -4.08 -2.13 16.73
CA VAL A 254 -3.61 -1.75 15.40
C VAL A 254 -4.23 -0.41 15.06
N ILE A 255 -3.49 0.65 15.32
CA ILE A 255 -3.83 1.97 14.86
C ILE A 255 -3.21 2.11 13.46
N TYR A 256 -4.01 1.82 12.43
CA TYR A 256 -3.63 2.08 11.05
C TYR A 256 -3.82 3.56 10.76
N PHE A 257 -2.74 4.31 10.55
CA PHE A 257 -2.85 5.60 9.86
C PHE A 257 -1.72 5.76 8.89
N VAL A 258 -2.10 6.21 7.70
CA VAL A 258 -1.17 6.42 6.62
C VAL A 258 -1.49 7.75 5.95
N LEU A 259 -0.51 8.66 5.92
CA LEU A 259 -0.53 9.86 5.07
C LEU A 259 -0.08 9.52 3.65
#